data_AF-A0A5M7AY21-F1
#
_entry.id   AF-A0A5M7AY21-F1
#
_cell.length_a   1.000
_cell.length_b   1.000
_cell.length_c   1.000
_cell.angle_alpha   90.00
_cell.angle_beta   90.00
_cell.angle_gamma   90.00
#
_symmetry.space_group_name_H-M   'P 1'
#
loop_
_entity.id
_entity.type
_entity.pdbx_description
1 polymer ?
#
loop_
_entity_poly.entity_id
_entity_poly.type
_entity_poly.pdbx_seq_one_letter_code
_entity_poly.pdbx_strand_id
1 'polypeptide(L)'
;MNVLKKSLILCAFVSLTFMGCSSDSDGDSGNAKGTITLSGEETAIFGTSLTVGNIAEGAYQTGTNKSVTLTHKSIEIDEDGEINPTTASFTNSFIIVTAQFDDEDNAAATKAISMVIVKNGEEYRFVCASDYNGGSDELDCGTGFNVDQENNEVIFDDTTVENTETGKILTMNGTVTW
;
A
#
# COMPACT_ATOMS: atom_id res chain seq x y z
N MET A 1 -50.84 -36.64 55.31
CA MET A 1 -49.54 -36.80 55.98
C MET A 1 -48.71 -37.76 55.16
N ASN A 2 -47.43 -37.43 54.95
CA ASN A 2 -46.42 -38.08 54.12
C ASN A 2 -46.37 -37.65 52.65
N VAL A 3 -45.24 -37.35 52.02
CA VAL A 3 -43.90 -36.84 52.39
C VAL A 3 -43.36 -36.35 51.03
N LEU A 4 -42.65 -35.22 51.02
CA LEU A 4 -41.88 -34.71 49.87
C LEU A 4 -41.09 -35.80 49.13
N LYS A 5 -40.97 -35.67 47.80
CA LYS A 5 -39.67 -35.79 47.12
C LYS A 5 -39.68 -34.97 45.83
N LYS A 6 -39.06 -33.79 45.91
CA LYS A 6 -38.50 -33.08 44.75
C LYS A 6 -37.49 -34.02 44.08
N SER A 7 -37.59 -34.21 42.77
CA SER A 7 -36.44 -34.62 41.98
C SER A 7 -36.36 -33.73 40.75
N LEU A 8 -35.34 -32.89 40.81
CA LEU A 8 -34.89 -31.93 39.82
C LEU A 8 -34.20 -32.75 38.71
N ILE A 9 -34.72 -32.74 37.49
CA ILE A 9 -33.94 -33.18 36.31
C ILE A 9 -33.79 -31.96 35.41
N LEU A 10 -32.72 -31.24 35.72
CA LEU A 10 -32.08 -30.23 34.91
C LEU A 10 -31.20 -30.99 33.90
N CYS A 11 -31.68 -31.19 32.67
CA CYS A 11 -30.83 -31.68 31.59
C CYS A 11 -30.28 -30.49 30.82
N ALA A 12 -28.97 -30.29 30.98
CA ALA A 12 -28.17 -29.21 30.44
C ALA A 12 -28.25 -29.13 28.91
N PHE A 13 -28.54 -27.92 28.40
CA PHE A 13 -28.20 -27.53 27.03
C PHE A 13 -26.68 -27.43 26.94
N VAL A 14 -26.05 -28.44 26.33
CA VAL A 14 -24.66 -28.35 25.89
C VAL A 14 -24.65 -27.51 24.61
N SER A 15 -24.43 -26.21 24.77
CA SER A 15 -24.14 -25.31 23.65
C SER A 15 -22.70 -25.55 23.21
N LEU A 16 -22.51 -26.21 22.06
CA LEU A 16 -21.25 -26.17 21.33
C LEU A 16 -21.04 -24.73 20.83
N THR A 17 -20.19 -23.96 21.50
CA THR A 17 -19.63 -22.76 20.91
C THR A 17 -18.49 -23.20 19.99
N PHE A 18 -18.75 -23.20 18.68
CA PHE A 18 -17.70 -23.11 17.69
C PHE A 18 -17.01 -21.76 17.89
N MET A 19 -15.85 -21.76 18.53
CA MET A 19 -14.87 -20.67 18.40
C MET A 19 -14.31 -20.77 16.99
N GLY A 20 -15.02 -20.16 16.03
CA GLY A 20 -14.44 -19.77 14.76
C GLY A 20 -13.61 -18.52 14.99
N CYS A 21 -12.29 -18.65 14.97
CA CYS A 21 -11.43 -17.53 14.63
C CYS A 21 -11.63 -17.27 13.14
N SER A 22 -12.53 -16.35 12.80
CA SER A 22 -12.39 -15.54 11.60
C SER A 22 -11.78 -14.23 12.09
N SER A 23 -10.47 -14.11 11.99
CA SER A 23 -9.87 -12.80 11.77
C SER A 23 -9.89 -12.60 10.26
N ASP A 24 -11.06 -12.25 9.76
CA ASP A 24 -11.18 -11.67 8.43
C ASP A 24 -10.70 -10.23 8.59
N SER A 25 -9.45 -10.00 8.23
CA SER A 25 -8.97 -8.65 7.94
C SER A 25 -9.64 -8.26 6.63
N ASP A 26 -10.78 -7.61 6.72
CA ASP A 26 -11.46 -7.02 5.57
C ASP A 26 -10.50 -6.03 4.92
N GLY A 27 -9.93 -6.41 3.77
CA GLY A 27 -9.22 -5.50 2.88
C GLY A 27 -10.25 -4.55 2.27
N ASP A 28 -10.50 -3.44 2.95
CA ASP A 28 -11.37 -2.39 2.45
C ASP A 28 -10.66 -1.73 1.25
N SER A 29 -11.04 -2.11 0.03
CA SER A 29 -10.66 -1.40 -1.19
C SER A 29 -11.38 -0.04 -1.23
N GLY A 30 -10.98 0.84 -0.32
CA GLY A 30 -11.51 2.19 -0.19
C GLY A 30 -11.21 3.02 -1.45
N ASN A 31 -12.12 3.92 -1.81
CA ASN A 31 -11.82 4.92 -2.83
C ASN A 31 -10.73 5.86 -2.29
N ALA A 32 -9.48 5.61 -2.65
CA ALA A 32 -8.34 6.43 -2.28
C ALA A 32 -8.52 7.89 -2.71
N LYS A 33 -8.15 8.82 -1.84
CA LYS A 33 -8.23 10.26 -2.09
C LYS A 33 -6.88 10.89 -1.84
N GLY A 34 -6.30 11.46 -2.89
CA GLY A 34 -5.08 12.23 -2.78
C GLY A 34 -4.57 12.69 -4.13
N THR A 35 -3.77 13.76 -4.10
CA THR A 35 -2.97 14.19 -5.25
C THR A 35 -1.54 14.36 -4.78
N ILE A 36 -0.62 13.70 -5.47
CA ILE A 36 0.81 13.82 -5.25
C ILE A 36 1.33 14.83 -6.26
N THR A 37 1.87 15.94 -5.78
CA THR A 37 2.55 16.95 -6.59
C THR A 37 3.95 16.47 -6.92
N LEU A 38 4.35 16.68 -8.17
CA LEU A 38 5.66 16.29 -8.68
C LEU A 38 6.48 17.52 -9.04
N SER A 39 7.76 17.51 -8.67
CA SER A 39 8.78 18.44 -9.17
C SER A 39 10.03 17.67 -9.61
N GLY A 40 10.83 18.26 -10.50
CA GLY A 40 11.99 17.59 -11.11
C GLY A 40 12.03 17.79 -12.62
N GLU A 41 13.18 17.48 -13.23
CA GLU A 41 13.44 17.77 -14.65
C GLU A 41 12.43 17.08 -15.58
N GLU A 42 12.07 15.83 -15.27
CA GLU A 42 11.21 15.02 -16.12
C GLU A 42 9.70 15.35 -15.99
N THR A 43 9.31 16.28 -15.11
CA THR A 43 7.91 16.76 -15.01
C THR A 43 7.39 17.39 -16.31
N ALA A 44 8.29 17.82 -17.20
CA ALA A 44 7.94 18.22 -18.56
C ALA A 44 7.33 17.07 -19.41
N ILE A 45 7.59 15.81 -19.04
CA ILE A 45 7.12 14.60 -19.74
C ILE A 45 5.78 14.13 -19.16
N PHE A 46 5.73 13.87 -17.85
CA PHE A 46 4.55 13.27 -17.21
C PHE A 46 3.58 14.29 -16.57
N GLY A 47 3.99 15.54 -16.39
CA GLY A 47 3.23 16.59 -15.71
C GLY A 47 3.67 16.78 -14.25
N THR A 48 2.94 17.61 -13.51
CA THR A 48 3.31 18.02 -12.15
C THR A 48 2.42 17.41 -11.07
N SER A 49 1.56 16.45 -11.40
CA SER A 49 0.63 15.86 -10.43
C SER A 49 0.19 14.44 -10.81
N LEU A 50 0.09 13.57 -9.81
CA LEU A 50 -0.53 12.25 -9.89
C LEU A 50 -1.77 12.22 -9.00
N THR A 51 -2.95 12.04 -9.59
CA THR A 51 -4.20 11.87 -8.82
C THR A 51 -4.46 10.39 -8.61
N VAL A 52 -4.47 9.97 -7.34
CA VAL A 52 -4.72 8.58 -6.95
C VAL A 52 -6.20 8.26 -7.12
N GLY A 53 -6.48 7.08 -7.68
CA GLY A 53 -7.83 6.58 -7.90
C GLY A 53 -8.18 5.39 -7.02
N ASN A 54 -7.24 4.46 -6.83
CA ASN A 54 -7.45 3.25 -6.05
C ASN A 54 -6.25 2.97 -5.14
N ILE A 55 -6.47 2.15 -4.12
CA ILE A 55 -5.49 1.72 -3.14
C ILE A 55 -5.66 0.25 -2.80
N ALA A 56 -4.54 -0.42 -2.51
CA ALA A 56 -4.51 -1.70 -1.84
C ALA A 56 -3.48 -1.68 -0.72
N GLU A 57 -3.85 -2.20 0.43
CA GLU A 57 -2.93 -2.51 1.51
C GLU A 57 -2.35 -3.90 1.35
N GLY A 58 -1.11 -4.10 1.79
CA GLY A 58 -0.49 -5.42 1.84
C GLY A 58 -0.14 -5.95 0.46
N ALA A 59 1.04 -5.59 -0.03
CA ALA A 59 1.64 -6.16 -1.23
C ALA A 59 2.63 -7.27 -0.84
N TYR A 60 2.22 -8.53 -0.91
CA TYR A 60 3.06 -9.69 -0.51
C TYR A 60 4.47 -9.66 -1.12
N GLN A 61 4.59 -9.23 -2.38
CA GLN A 61 5.86 -9.11 -3.09
C GLN A 61 6.85 -8.13 -2.46
N THR A 62 6.40 -7.22 -1.60
CA THR A 62 7.29 -6.28 -0.89
C THR A 62 8.05 -6.97 0.25
N GLY A 63 7.55 -8.11 0.75
CA GLY A 63 8.11 -8.79 1.91
C GLY A 63 7.69 -8.21 3.26
N THR A 64 6.76 -7.24 3.28
CA THR A 64 6.18 -6.66 4.49
C THR A 64 4.67 -6.47 4.35
N ASN A 65 3.95 -6.56 5.47
CA ASN A 65 2.53 -6.19 5.54
C ASN A 65 2.34 -4.66 5.62
N LYS A 66 3.41 -3.91 5.91
CA LYS A 66 3.42 -2.44 5.98
C LYS A 66 3.64 -1.81 4.61
N SER A 67 2.79 -2.18 3.66
CA SER A 67 2.91 -1.75 2.28
C SER A 67 1.57 -1.29 1.72
N VAL A 68 1.64 -0.29 0.84
CA VAL A 68 0.48 0.30 0.19
C VAL A 68 0.76 0.48 -1.29
N THR A 69 -0.15 0.00 -2.12
CA THR A 69 -0.14 0.19 -3.57
C THR A 69 -1.16 1.26 -3.95
N LEU A 70 -0.70 2.35 -4.55
CA LEU A 70 -1.52 3.45 -5.06
C LEU A 70 -1.58 3.36 -6.58
N THR A 71 -2.77 3.43 -7.17
CA THR A 71 -2.91 3.36 -8.62
C THR A 71 -3.69 4.53 -9.18
N HIS A 72 -3.44 4.82 -10.45
CA HIS A 72 -4.32 5.70 -11.23
C HIS A 72 -5.71 5.08 -11.37
N LYS A 73 -6.76 5.91 -11.46
CA LYS A 73 -8.17 5.48 -11.60
C LYS A 73 -8.48 4.53 -12.76
N SER A 74 -7.58 4.40 -13.74
CA SER A 74 -7.73 3.49 -14.89
C SER A 74 -7.21 2.08 -14.62
N ILE A 75 -6.67 1.83 -13.43
CA ILE A 75 -6.15 0.54 -12.99
C ILE A 75 -7.04 0.10 -11.84
N GLU A 76 -7.87 -0.90 -12.07
CA GLU A 76 -8.76 -1.45 -11.05
C GLU A 76 -7.98 -2.38 -10.13
N ILE A 77 -8.45 -2.51 -8.90
CA ILE A 77 -7.97 -3.48 -7.93
C ILE A 77 -9.21 -4.26 -7.51
N ASP A 78 -9.16 -5.58 -7.60
CA ASP A 78 -10.28 -6.42 -7.20
C ASP A 78 -10.24 -6.76 -5.70
N GLU A 79 -11.21 -7.57 -5.27
CA GLU A 79 -11.38 -7.97 -3.87
C GLU A 79 -10.20 -8.81 -3.32
N ASP A 80 -9.43 -9.44 -4.19
CA ASP A 80 -8.24 -10.22 -3.82
C ASP A 80 -6.95 -9.37 -3.85
N GLY A 81 -7.07 -8.07 -4.16
CA GLY A 81 -5.92 -7.16 -4.29
C GLY A 81 -5.18 -7.31 -5.62
N GLU A 82 -5.73 -8.02 -6.61
CA GLU A 82 -5.11 -8.19 -7.91
C GLU A 82 -5.28 -6.92 -8.76
N ILE A 83 -4.17 -6.50 -9.38
CA ILE A 83 -4.13 -5.32 -10.24
C ILE A 83 -4.71 -5.71 -11.60
N ASN A 84 -5.78 -5.02 -12.00
CA ASN A 84 -6.51 -5.23 -13.24
C ASN A 84 -6.40 -3.98 -14.14
N PRO A 85 -5.39 -3.89 -15.03
CA PRO A 85 -5.21 -2.75 -15.92
C PRO A 85 -6.30 -2.72 -17.01
N THR A 86 -6.79 -1.53 -17.35
CA THR A 86 -7.69 -1.33 -18.49
C THR A 86 -6.91 -0.98 -19.76
N THR A 87 -7.56 -0.94 -20.92
CA THR A 87 -6.90 -0.46 -22.15
C THR A 87 -6.40 0.99 -22.02
N ALA A 88 -7.05 1.82 -21.19
CA ALA A 88 -6.64 3.19 -20.93
C ALA A 88 -5.36 3.29 -20.10
N SER A 89 -5.08 2.32 -19.20
CA SER A 89 -3.85 2.36 -18.39
C SER A 89 -2.59 2.16 -19.22
N PHE A 90 -2.65 1.44 -20.34
CA PHE A 90 -1.49 1.29 -21.23
C PHE A 90 -1.12 2.57 -21.98
N THR A 91 -1.88 3.67 -21.84
CA THR A 91 -1.51 4.95 -22.46
C THR A 91 -1.09 5.99 -21.44
N ASN A 92 -1.87 6.19 -20.37
CA ASN A 92 -1.58 7.15 -19.32
C ASN A 92 -2.04 6.62 -17.96
N SER A 93 -1.11 6.23 -17.10
CA SER A 93 -1.40 5.77 -15.74
C SER A 93 -0.16 5.79 -14.86
N PHE A 94 -0.31 5.36 -13.61
CA PHE A 94 0.81 5.07 -12.73
C PHE A 94 0.41 3.99 -11.73
N ILE A 95 1.43 3.32 -11.19
CA ILE A 95 1.38 2.46 -10.01
C ILE A 95 2.52 2.91 -9.10
N ILE A 96 2.23 3.13 -7.82
CA ILE A 96 3.22 3.42 -6.78
C ILE A 96 3.07 2.35 -5.71
N VAL A 97 4.10 1.55 -5.49
CA VAL A 97 4.18 0.60 -4.38
C VAL A 97 5.09 1.21 -3.33
N THR A 98 4.57 1.36 -2.13
CA THR A 98 5.27 1.88 -0.96
C THR A 98 5.43 0.77 0.06
N ALA A 99 6.57 0.73 0.76
CA ALA A 99 6.83 -0.24 1.80
C ALA A 99 7.62 0.39 2.95
N GLN A 100 7.25 0.05 4.18
CA GLN A 100 8.04 0.27 5.38
C GLN A 100 8.39 -1.07 6.00
N PHE A 101 9.63 -1.19 6.44
CA PHE A 101 10.14 -2.43 7.00
C PHE A 101 10.47 -2.26 8.48
N ASP A 102 10.24 -3.32 9.25
CA ASP A 102 10.72 -3.42 10.61
C ASP A 102 11.69 -4.60 10.80
N ASP A 103 12.13 -4.81 12.03
CA ASP A 103 13.12 -5.84 12.38
C ASP A 103 12.63 -7.27 12.05
N GLU A 104 11.31 -7.50 11.92
CA GLU A 104 10.74 -8.82 11.60
C GLU A 104 10.79 -9.13 10.09
N ASP A 105 10.83 -8.09 9.24
CA ASP A 105 10.79 -8.22 7.78
C ASP A 105 12.13 -8.69 7.17
N ASN A 106 13.23 -8.65 7.94
CA ASN A 106 14.59 -8.99 7.46
C ASN A 106 15.01 -8.22 6.19
N ALA A 107 14.49 -7.00 6.01
CA ALA A 107 14.78 -6.17 4.86
C ALA A 107 16.16 -5.48 4.97
N ALA A 108 16.76 -5.21 3.82
CA ALA A 108 18.02 -4.46 3.74
C ALA A 108 17.83 -2.94 3.83
N ALA A 109 16.60 -2.44 3.83
CA ALA A 109 16.22 -1.03 3.91
C ALA A 109 15.11 -0.86 4.97
N THR A 110 14.92 0.36 5.46
CA THR A 110 13.80 0.68 6.38
C THR A 110 12.55 1.13 5.64
N LYS A 111 12.71 1.67 4.43
CA LYS A 111 11.63 2.18 3.58
C LYS A 111 12.00 2.00 2.11
N ALA A 112 11.01 1.76 1.27
CA ALA A 112 11.21 1.72 -0.18
C ALA A 112 9.98 2.21 -0.95
N ILE A 113 10.24 2.79 -2.13
CA ILE A 113 9.22 3.10 -3.12
C ILE A 113 9.64 2.48 -4.44
N SER A 114 8.70 1.81 -5.11
CA SER A 114 8.80 1.43 -6.51
C SER A 114 7.63 2.03 -7.27
N MET A 115 7.91 2.84 -8.28
CA MET A 115 6.90 3.54 -9.04
C MET A 115 7.08 3.30 -10.54
N VAL A 116 5.97 3.12 -11.24
CA VAL A 116 5.91 3.15 -12.70
C VAL A 116 4.94 4.23 -13.12
N ILE A 117 5.36 5.11 -14.02
CA ILE A 117 4.51 6.04 -14.73
C ILE A 117 4.45 5.61 -16.19
N VAL A 118 3.24 5.40 -16.71
CA VAL A 118 3.01 5.16 -18.14
C VAL A 118 2.58 6.48 -18.77
N LYS A 119 3.31 6.95 -19.78
CA LYS A 119 2.99 8.17 -20.52
C LYS A 119 3.07 7.93 -22.01
N ASN A 120 1.96 8.15 -22.72
CA ASN A 120 1.81 7.86 -24.15
C ASN A 120 2.24 6.43 -24.54
N GLY A 121 2.07 5.46 -23.63
CA GLY A 121 2.46 4.06 -23.83
C GLY A 121 3.92 3.73 -23.57
N GLU A 122 4.72 4.68 -23.08
CA GLU A 122 6.08 4.46 -22.62
C GLU A 122 6.12 4.36 -21.08
N GLU A 123 6.90 3.43 -20.55
CA GLU A 123 7.05 3.20 -19.11
C GLU A 123 8.28 3.93 -18.57
N TYR A 124 8.10 4.62 -17.46
CA TYR A 124 9.16 5.28 -16.70
C TYR A 124 9.17 4.69 -15.30
N ARG A 125 10.30 4.12 -14.90
CA ARG A 125 10.46 3.36 -13.66
C ARG A 125 11.28 4.17 -12.68
N PHE A 126 10.78 4.29 -11.46
CA PHE A 126 11.41 5.06 -10.41
C PHE A 126 11.55 4.24 -9.13
N VAL A 127 12.63 4.44 -8.41
CA VAL A 127 12.91 3.75 -7.15
C VAL A 127 13.55 4.67 -6.11
N CYS A 128 13.41 4.31 -4.85
CA CYS A 128 14.25 4.78 -3.75
C CYS A 128 14.24 3.73 -2.63
N ALA A 129 15.26 3.76 -1.78
CA ALA A 129 15.25 3.05 -0.51
C ALA A 129 16.04 3.81 0.57
N SER A 130 15.49 3.92 1.77
CA SER A 130 16.15 4.59 2.91
C SER A 130 16.85 3.57 3.82
N ASP A 131 17.96 4.01 4.43
CA ASP A 131 18.83 3.20 5.30
C ASP A 131 19.27 1.87 4.67
N TYR A 132 19.49 1.88 3.35
CA TYR A 132 19.83 0.68 2.62
C TYR A 132 21.25 0.18 2.96
N ASN A 133 21.33 -1.03 3.51
CA ASN A 133 22.57 -1.68 3.93
C ASN A 133 23.26 -2.49 2.81
N GLY A 134 22.72 -2.45 1.58
CA GLY A 134 23.25 -3.20 0.43
C GLY A 134 24.23 -2.43 -0.47
N GLY A 135 24.50 -1.15 -0.20
CA GLY A 135 25.43 -0.31 -0.96
C GLY A 135 25.15 1.19 -0.82
N SER A 136 26.11 2.05 -1.18
CA SER A 136 26.02 3.52 -1.07
C SER A 136 25.28 4.22 -2.20
N ASP A 137 24.84 3.47 -3.21
CA ASP A 137 24.47 4.04 -4.51
C ASP A 137 22.94 4.16 -4.68
N GLU A 138 22.15 3.73 -3.69
CA GLU A 138 20.69 3.84 -3.73
C GLU A 138 20.24 5.24 -3.26
N LEU A 139 19.33 5.87 -4.01
CA LEU A 139 18.74 7.14 -3.61
C LEU A 139 17.87 6.94 -2.36
N ASP A 140 18.13 7.74 -1.32
CA ASP A 140 17.29 7.80 -0.12
C ASP A 140 15.89 8.35 -0.47
N CYS A 141 14.84 7.73 0.07
CA CYS A 141 13.46 8.20 -0.14
C CYS A 141 13.18 9.56 0.51
N GLY A 142 14.05 10.05 1.39
CA GLY A 142 13.84 11.22 2.22
C GLY A 142 13.16 10.88 3.54
N THR A 143 13.34 11.75 4.54
CA THR A 143 12.81 11.50 5.90
C THR A 143 11.30 11.74 6.03
N GLY A 144 10.69 12.45 5.09
CA GLY A 144 9.27 12.82 5.11
C GLY A 144 8.31 11.79 4.50
N PHE A 145 8.83 10.66 3.99
CA PHE A 145 8.01 9.55 3.51
C PHE A 145 7.48 8.70 4.68
N ASN A 146 6.18 8.45 4.75
CA ASN A 146 5.56 7.59 5.77
C ASN A 146 4.33 6.82 5.23
N VAL A 147 4.16 5.58 5.66
CA VAL A 147 2.99 4.72 5.45
C VAL A 147 2.36 4.40 6.80
N ASP A 148 1.15 4.89 7.04
CA ASP A 148 0.41 4.71 8.29
C ASP A 148 -0.94 4.04 7.98
N GLN A 149 -0.95 2.71 7.97
CA GLN A 149 -2.17 1.92 7.76
C GLN A 149 -3.12 1.94 8.98
N GLU A 150 -2.66 2.38 10.16
CA GLU A 150 -3.57 2.53 11.30
C GLU A 150 -4.45 3.78 11.15
N ASN A 151 -3.91 4.83 10.52
CA ASN A 151 -4.60 6.07 10.21
C ASN A 151 -5.07 6.19 8.75
N ASN A 152 -4.94 5.12 7.97
CA ASN A 152 -5.22 5.05 6.53
C ASN A 152 -4.59 6.21 5.74
N GLU A 153 -3.28 6.41 5.90
CA GLU A 153 -2.57 7.52 5.29
C GLU A 153 -1.20 7.11 4.71
N VAL A 154 -0.88 7.65 3.53
CA VAL A 154 0.50 7.69 3.01
C VAL A 154 0.88 9.15 2.80
N ILE A 155 2.00 9.55 3.40
CA ILE A 155 2.56 10.89 3.29
C ILE A 155 3.82 10.85 2.44
N PHE A 156 3.86 11.74 1.46
CA PHE A 156 5.06 12.14 0.72
C PHE A 156 5.38 13.58 1.10
N ASP A 157 6.44 13.80 1.87
CA ASP A 157 6.94 15.14 2.21
C ASP A 157 8.41 15.22 1.78
N ASP A 158 8.67 16.04 0.75
CA ASP A 158 9.93 16.12 0.03
C ASP A 158 10.57 14.76 -0.27
N THR A 159 9.72 13.78 -0.63
CA THR A 159 10.13 12.40 -0.92
C THR A 159 10.79 12.32 -2.29
N THR A 160 11.94 11.67 -2.40
CA THR A 160 12.68 11.60 -3.68
C THR A 160 12.73 10.19 -4.25
N VAL A 161 12.56 10.08 -5.56
CA VAL A 161 12.71 8.83 -6.33
C VAL A 161 13.56 9.06 -7.58
N GLU A 162 14.35 8.08 -7.97
CA GLU A 162 15.26 8.13 -9.11
C GLU A 162 14.71 7.33 -10.28
N ASN A 163 14.73 7.90 -11.48
CA ASN A 163 14.45 7.17 -12.70
C ASN A 163 15.56 6.14 -12.98
N THR A 164 15.21 4.86 -13.05
CA THR A 164 16.18 3.76 -13.18
C THR A 164 16.94 3.75 -14.51
N GLU A 165 16.44 4.46 -15.53
CA GLU A 165 17.09 4.54 -16.84
C GLU A 165 17.93 5.81 -17.00
N THR A 166 17.43 6.95 -16.50
CA THR A 166 18.06 8.26 -16.73
C THR A 166 18.85 8.79 -15.54
N GLY A 167 18.66 8.23 -14.35
CA GLY A 167 19.25 8.72 -13.09
C GLY A 167 18.68 10.07 -12.63
N LYS A 168 17.59 10.53 -13.23
CA LYS A 168 16.98 11.82 -12.88
C LYS A 168 16.07 11.66 -11.68
N ILE A 169 16.12 12.66 -10.80
CA ILE A 169 15.36 12.67 -9.55
C ILE A 169 14.02 13.37 -9.73
N LEU A 170 12.99 12.76 -9.17
CA LEU A 170 11.67 13.32 -8.97
C LEU A 170 11.45 13.56 -7.48
N THR A 171 10.91 14.73 -7.13
CA THR A 171 10.44 15.02 -5.76
C THR A 171 8.92 14.95 -5.71
N MET A 172 8.39 14.20 -4.76
CA MET A 172 6.99 13.89 -4.54
C MET A 172 6.51 14.54 -3.24
N ASN A 173 5.39 15.25 -3.32
CA ASN A 173 4.77 15.96 -2.20
C ASN A 173 3.25 15.76 -2.19
N GLY A 174 2.69 15.23 -1.11
CA GLY A 174 1.25 15.07 -0.96
C GLY A 174 0.87 14.01 0.07
N THR A 175 -0.41 13.99 0.38
CA THR A 175 -1.00 13.03 1.31
C THR A 175 -2.11 12.27 0.59
N VAL A 176 -2.13 10.95 0.78
CA VAL A 176 -3.17 10.06 0.26
C VAL A 176 -3.83 9.37 1.44
N THR A 177 -5.16 9.39 1.46
CA THR A 177 -5.99 8.80 2.52
C THR A 177 -7.03 7.85 1.96
N TRP A 178 -7.49 6.89 2.74
CA TRP A 178 -8.55 5.96 2.36
C TRP A 178 -9.53 5.62 3.48
#